data_AF-A0A7W6KIW1-F1
#
_entry.id   AF-A0A7W6KIW1-F1
#
_cell.length_a   1.000
_cell.length_b   1.000
_cell.length_c   1.000
_cell.angle_alpha   90.00
_cell.angle_beta   90.00
_cell.angle_gamma   90.00
#
_symmetry.space_group_name_H-M   'P 1'
#
loop_
_entity.id
_entity.type
_entity.pdbx_description
1 polymer ?
#
loop_
_entity_poly.entity_id
_entity_poly.type
_entity_poly.pdbx_seq_one_letter_code
_entity_poly.pdbx_strand_id
1 'polypeptide(L)'
;METMPDSMSKAEFAALISVSAGRVSQYLSAGQIHGKAITGEGRFARIRPDVAIGQLGLTIDPSQGYGANGKAPTATCKKQADFPRAERRASAAAELPLRSPADDPEEEDLAEQLARERLQQQRYKTAQMERQEKAEAGIYTRTEDVRREIGRASSEAFKVMEQGLPDLATAVAEAFNVPQRDIQKALTRKWREIRVKASAVFREDRDATPEMIEEEAGAE
;
A
#
# COMPACT_ATOMS: atom_id res chain seq x y z
N MET A 1 -13.49 -19.52 44.93
CA MET A 1 -13.84 -20.41 43.81
C MET A 1 -15.26 -20.08 43.41
N GLU A 2 -15.43 -19.18 42.43
CA GLU A 2 -16.76 -18.91 41.86
C GLU A 2 -17.19 -20.14 41.08
N THR A 3 -18.25 -20.79 41.55
CA THR A 3 -18.85 -21.95 40.90
C THR A 3 -19.43 -21.50 39.57
N MET A 4 -18.78 -21.87 38.46
CA MET A 4 -19.34 -21.63 37.13
C MET A 4 -20.71 -22.30 37.03
N PRO A 5 -21.73 -21.63 36.46
CA PRO A 5 -23.07 -22.18 36.40
C PRO A 5 -23.10 -23.44 35.52
N ASP A 6 -23.73 -24.48 36.05
CA ASP A 6 -23.77 -25.84 35.48
C ASP A 6 -24.35 -25.88 34.04
N SER A 7 -25.14 -24.85 33.66
CA SER A 7 -25.46 -24.55 32.26
C SER A 7 -25.91 -23.09 32.05
N MET A 8 -25.41 -22.44 31.00
CA MET A 8 -25.77 -21.06 30.61
C MET A 8 -26.35 -20.98 29.20
N SER A 9 -27.05 -19.90 28.88
CA SER A 9 -27.58 -19.68 27.52
C SER A 9 -26.47 -19.39 26.51
N LYS A 10 -26.77 -19.53 25.21
CA LYS A 10 -25.79 -19.25 24.14
C LYS A 10 -25.28 -17.81 24.16
N ALA A 11 -26.11 -16.86 24.59
CA ALA A 11 -25.74 -15.45 24.70
C ALA A 11 -24.82 -15.17 25.90
N GLU A 12 -25.10 -15.81 27.04
CA GLU A 12 -24.27 -15.71 28.25
C GLU A 12 -22.89 -16.36 28.02
N PHE A 13 -22.84 -17.52 27.36
CA PHE A 13 -21.56 -18.14 26.99
C PHE A 13 -20.76 -17.28 26.02
N ALA A 14 -21.41 -16.66 25.04
CA ALA A 14 -20.75 -15.75 24.11
C ALA A 14 -20.12 -14.54 24.82
N ALA A 15 -20.78 -14.01 25.86
CA ALA A 15 -20.24 -12.93 26.67
C ALA A 15 -19.02 -13.38 27.48
N LEU A 16 -19.06 -14.59 28.07
CA LEU A 16 -17.96 -15.15 28.86
C LEU A 16 -16.66 -15.31 28.05
N ILE A 17 -16.77 -15.77 26.80
CA ILE A 17 -15.60 -15.93 25.90
C ILE A 17 -15.36 -14.71 24.99
N SER A 18 -16.06 -13.59 25.23
CA SER A 18 -15.94 -12.34 24.46
C SER A 18 -16.19 -12.44 22.94
N VAL A 19 -17.08 -13.33 22.51
CA VAL A 19 -17.46 -13.50 21.08
C VAL A 19 -18.92 -13.13 20.80
N SER A 20 -19.33 -13.08 19.54
CA SER A 20 -20.74 -12.86 19.16
C SER A 20 -21.57 -14.14 19.35
N ALA A 21 -22.86 -14.00 19.68
CA ALA A 21 -23.76 -15.17 19.75
C ALA A 21 -23.89 -15.90 18.39
N GLY A 22 -23.68 -15.19 17.28
CA GLY A 22 -23.55 -15.77 15.95
C GLY A 22 -22.32 -16.66 15.80
N ARG A 23 -21.18 -16.27 16.39
CA ARG A 23 -19.96 -17.08 16.40
C ARG A 23 -20.10 -18.35 17.24
N VAL A 24 -20.77 -18.26 18.40
CA VAL A 24 -21.13 -19.45 19.18
C VAL A 24 -22.04 -20.38 18.38
N SER A 25 -23.01 -19.83 17.63
CA SER A 25 -23.87 -20.64 16.75
C SER A 25 -23.08 -21.32 15.62
N GLN A 26 -22.01 -20.68 15.11
CA GLN A 26 -21.07 -21.30 14.19
C GLN A 26 -20.26 -22.42 14.84
N TYR A 27 -19.82 -22.26 16.09
CA TYR A 27 -19.13 -23.33 16.82
C TYR A 27 -20.00 -24.56 17.05
N LEU A 28 -21.30 -24.35 17.29
CA LEU A 28 -22.27 -25.44 17.36
C LEU A 28 -22.50 -26.09 15.99
N SER A 29 -22.63 -25.31 14.90
CA SER A 29 -22.86 -25.86 13.56
C SER A 29 -21.63 -26.53 12.96
N ALA A 30 -20.43 -26.04 13.30
CA ALA A 30 -19.16 -26.63 12.90
C ALA A 30 -18.77 -27.86 13.75
N GLY A 31 -19.57 -28.21 14.76
CA GLY A 31 -19.32 -29.34 15.65
C GLY A 31 -18.17 -29.12 16.65
N GLN A 32 -17.69 -27.88 16.81
CA GLN A 32 -16.61 -27.54 17.75
C GLN A 32 -17.08 -27.53 19.21
N ILE A 33 -18.38 -27.32 19.44
CA ILE A 33 -19.04 -27.56 20.72
C ILE A 33 -20.08 -28.66 20.48
N HIS A 34 -19.89 -29.83 21.08
CA HIS A 34 -20.72 -31.00 20.78
C HIS A 34 -20.96 -31.93 21.98
N GLY A 35 -22.00 -32.76 21.85
CA GLY A 35 -22.33 -33.82 22.81
C GLY A 35 -22.58 -33.29 24.22
N LYS A 36 -21.73 -33.71 25.16
CA LYS A 36 -21.87 -33.44 26.61
C LYS A 36 -21.84 -31.95 26.99
N ALA A 37 -21.38 -31.08 26.09
CA ALA A 37 -21.36 -29.62 26.30
C ALA A 37 -22.73 -28.96 26.07
N ILE A 38 -23.67 -29.64 25.40
CA ILE A 38 -25.01 -29.11 25.09
C ILE A 38 -26.03 -29.83 25.96
N THR A 39 -26.84 -29.06 26.68
CA THR A 39 -27.97 -29.56 27.46
C THR A 39 -29.27 -29.03 26.84
N GLY A 40 -30.05 -29.94 26.24
CA GLY A 40 -31.32 -29.65 25.56
C GLY A 40 -31.24 -29.58 24.03
N GLU A 41 -32.35 -29.82 23.35
CA GLU A 41 -32.45 -29.84 21.88
C GLU A 41 -33.17 -28.60 21.33
N GLY A 42 -32.69 -28.08 20.19
CA GLY A 42 -33.34 -26.99 19.46
C GLY A 42 -33.07 -25.58 19.99
N ARG A 43 -34.08 -24.70 19.89
CA ARG A 43 -33.94 -23.24 20.05
C ARG A 43 -33.59 -22.78 21.47
N PHE A 44 -33.78 -23.67 22.47
CA PHE A 44 -33.50 -23.42 23.89
C PHE A 44 -32.29 -24.20 24.44
N ALA A 45 -31.45 -24.76 23.57
CA ALA A 45 -30.25 -25.50 23.99
C ALA A 45 -29.32 -24.62 24.85
N ARG A 46 -28.96 -25.11 26.05
CA ARG A 46 -28.02 -24.47 27.00
C ARG A 46 -26.64 -25.10 26.88
N ILE A 47 -25.60 -24.33 27.21
CA ILE A 47 -24.19 -24.71 27.08
C ILE A 47 -23.58 -24.88 28.47
N ARG A 48 -22.86 -25.97 28.70
CA ARG A 48 -22.03 -26.16 29.90
C ARG A 48 -20.66 -25.52 29.67
N PRO A 49 -20.29 -24.45 30.39
CA PRO A 49 -19.12 -23.65 30.09
C PRO A 49 -17.81 -24.45 30.18
N ASP A 50 -17.64 -25.27 31.21
CA ASP A 50 -16.38 -25.97 31.48
C ASP A 50 -16.03 -26.98 30.37
N VAL A 51 -17.03 -27.74 29.92
CA VAL A 51 -16.87 -28.73 28.85
C VAL A 51 -16.71 -28.03 27.50
N ALA A 52 -17.41 -26.92 27.27
CA ALA A 52 -17.33 -26.17 26.02
C ALA A 52 -15.99 -25.44 25.85
N ILE A 53 -15.42 -24.86 26.91
CA ILE A 53 -14.10 -24.23 26.88
C ILE A 53 -13.02 -25.29 26.63
N GLY A 54 -13.11 -26.45 27.29
CA GLY A 54 -12.20 -27.58 27.03
C GLY A 54 -12.23 -28.04 25.58
N GLN A 55 -13.44 -28.14 24.99
CA GLN A 55 -13.60 -28.48 23.57
C GLN A 55 -13.03 -27.39 22.65
N LEU A 56 -13.25 -26.11 22.94
CA LEU A 56 -12.74 -25.00 22.12
C LEU A 56 -11.21 -24.87 22.21
N GLY A 57 -10.62 -25.04 23.40
CA GLY A 57 -9.17 -24.97 23.61
C GLY A 57 -8.39 -26.10 22.94
N LEU A 58 -9.01 -27.26 22.73
CA LEU A 58 -8.43 -28.39 21.98
C LEU A 58 -8.51 -28.20 20.46
N THR A 59 -9.36 -27.28 19.98
CA THR A 59 -9.73 -27.20 18.55
C THR A 59 -9.35 -25.86 17.90
N ILE A 60 -9.09 -24.81 18.69
CA ILE A 60 -8.70 -23.48 18.20
C ILE A 60 -7.20 -23.29 18.37
N ASP A 61 -6.52 -23.02 17.26
CA ASP A 61 -5.12 -22.61 17.21
C ASP A 61 -4.96 -21.25 17.94
N PRO A 62 -4.06 -21.11 18.93
CA PRO A 62 -3.91 -19.87 19.71
C PRO A 62 -3.59 -18.64 18.86
N SER A 63 -3.06 -18.83 17.65
CA SER A 63 -2.84 -17.76 16.66
C SER A 63 -4.12 -17.14 16.09
N GLN A 64 -5.26 -17.84 16.18
CA GLN A 64 -6.58 -17.39 15.70
C GLN A 64 -7.32 -16.50 16.72
N GLY A 65 -6.81 -16.39 17.96
CA GLY A 65 -7.37 -15.53 19.01
C GLY A 65 -7.03 -14.04 18.85
N TYR A 66 -5.99 -13.71 18.08
CA TYR A 66 -5.51 -12.34 17.88
C TYR A 66 -5.90 -11.73 16.51
N GLY A 67 -6.67 -12.46 15.69
CA GLY A 67 -7.08 -12.06 14.35
C GLY A 67 -8.48 -11.43 14.27
N ALA A 68 -8.52 -10.10 14.23
CA ALA A 68 -9.53 -9.31 13.50
C ALA A 68 -11.03 -9.56 13.76
N ASN A 69 -11.48 -9.71 15.02
CA ASN A 69 -12.92 -9.61 15.37
C ASN A 69 -13.18 -9.03 16.77
N GLY A 70 -12.51 -7.92 17.11
CA GLY A 70 -13.01 -7.01 18.15
C GLY A 70 -14.29 -6.35 17.64
N LYS A 71 -15.43 -6.61 18.29
CA LYS A 71 -16.72 -6.02 17.89
C LYS A 71 -16.67 -4.49 17.97
N ALA A 72 -16.76 -3.83 16.81
CA ALA A 72 -17.68 -2.70 16.65
C ALA A 72 -19.08 -3.28 16.33
N PRO A 73 -20.18 -2.73 16.85
CA PRO A 73 -21.50 -3.34 16.70
C PRO A 73 -22.16 -2.83 15.41
N THR A 74 -22.38 -3.70 14.42
CA THR A 74 -23.40 -3.45 13.40
C THR A 74 -24.07 -4.73 12.95
N ALA A 75 -25.37 -4.58 12.74
CA ALA A 75 -26.35 -5.63 12.55
C ALA A 75 -26.33 -6.22 11.12
N THR A 76 -26.99 -7.37 11.02
CA THR A 76 -27.68 -7.95 9.84
C THR A 76 -26.94 -8.83 8.82
N CYS A 77 -27.68 -9.89 8.44
CA CYS A 77 -27.59 -10.85 7.32
C CYS A 77 -26.53 -11.95 7.40
N LYS A 78 -26.91 -13.23 7.60
CA LYS A 78 -27.38 -14.24 6.60
C LYS A 78 -26.39 -14.34 5.43
N LYS A 79 -25.76 -15.48 5.09
CA LYS A 79 -26.32 -16.83 4.83
C LYS A 79 -25.14 -17.83 4.58
N GLN A 80 -25.31 -19.07 5.07
CA GLN A 80 -25.09 -20.39 4.40
C GLN A 80 -23.78 -20.65 3.61
N ALA A 81 -22.94 -21.62 4.03
CA ALA A 81 -22.99 -23.08 3.69
C ALA A 81 -22.22 -23.36 2.37
N ASP A 82 -21.53 -24.47 2.11
CA ASP A 82 -21.12 -25.70 2.82
C ASP A 82 -20.07 -26.39 1.91
N PHE A 83 -19.38 -27.39 2.45
CA PHE A 83 -18.90 -28.65 1.82
C PHE A 83 -17.41 -29.05 2.00
N PRO A 84 -17.11 -30.37 2.11
CA PRO A 84 -16.52 -30.93 3.34
C PRO A 84 -15.15 -31.60 3.12
N ARG A 85 -14.37 -31.84 4.20
CA ARG A 85 -13.23 -32.76 4.14
C ARG A 85 -13.22 -33.81 5.26
N ALA A 86 -13.14 -35.03 4.75
CA ALA A 86 -12.97 -36.34 5.35
C ALA A 86 -12.02 -36.43 6.56
N GLU A 87 -12.41 -37.35 7.43
CA GLU A 87 -11.79 -37.72 8.70
C GLU A 87 -10.38 -38.31 8.55
N ARG A 88 -9.59 -38.08 9.60
CA ARG A 88 -8.23 -38.55 9.83
C ARG A 88 -8.21 -40.05 10.10
N ARG A 89 -7.25 -40.75 9.49
CA ARG A 89 -6.54 -41.86 10.17
C ARG A 89 -5.33 -41.27 10.87
N ALA A 90 -5.31 -41.33 12.19
CA ALA A 90 -4.15 -41.04 13.01
C ALA A 90 -3.85 -42.27 13.87
N SER A 91 -2.80 -43.01 13.49
CA SER A 91 -2.04 -43.88 14.40
C SER A 91 -0.82 -44.44 13.68
N ALA A 92 0.24 -43.63 13.55
CA ALA A 92 1.64 -44.04 13.35
C ALA A 92 2.54 -42.79 13.24
N ALA A 93 2.76 -42.08 14.34
CA ALA A 93 3.77 -41.00 14.39
C ALA A 93 4.21 -40.69 15.83
N ALA A 94 4.41 -41.74 16.66
CA ALA A 94 4.85 -41.58 18.04
C ALA A 94 6.38 -41.70 18.22
N GLU A 95 7.16 -41.77 17.13
CA GLU A 95 8.62 -41.68 17.20
C GLU A 95 9.14 -40.81 16.06
N LEU A 96 9.10 -39.50 16.26
CA LEU A 96 10.05 -38.60 15.63
C LEU A 96 10.92 -38.04 16.76
N PRO A 97 12.26 -38.09 16.66
CA PRO A 97 13.09 -37.41 17.62
C PRO A 97 12.78 -35.91 17.51
N LEU A 98 12.15 -35.34 18.54
CA LEU A 98 12.17 -33.91 18.78
C LEU A 98 13.64 -33.54 19.00
N ARG A 99 14.33 -33.16 17.91
CA ARG A 99 15.60 -32.46 18.01
C ARG A 99 15.28 -31.13 18.69
N SER A 100 15.62 -31.01 19.98
CA SER A 100 15.78 -29.70 20.59
C SER A 100 16.68 -28.88 19.65
N PRO A 101 16.34 -27.62 19.33
CA PRO A 101 17.30 -26.77 18.65
C PRO A 101 18.54 -26.78 19.54
N ALA A 102 19.64 -27.31 19.00
CA ALA A 102 20.92 -27.00 19.60
C ALA A 102 21.04 -25.48 19.47
N ASP A 103 21.25 -24.79 20.59
CA ASP A 103 21.69 -23.40 20.59
C ASP A 103 23.09 -23.37 19.97
N ASP A 104 23.17 -23.56 18.66
CA ASP A 104 24.36 -23.27 17.89
C ASP A 104 24.35 -21.74 17.70
N PRO A 105 25.24 -20.98 18.37
CA PRO A 105 25.26 -19.51 18.28
C PRO A 105 25.46 -19.03 16.83
N GLU A 106 25.99 -19.90 15.97
CA GLU A 106 26.12 -19.66 14.53
C GLU A 106 24.76 -19.70 13.79
N GLU A 107 23.81 -20.56 14.18
CA GLU A 107 22.47 -20.60 13.58
C GLU A 107 21.60 -19.41 14.03
N GLU A 108 21.75 -18.96 15.28
CA GLU A 108 21.11 -17.74 15.78
C GLU A 108 21.65 -16.47 15.10
N ASP A 109 22.97 -16.38 14.88
CA ASP A 109 23.60 -15.27 14.16
C ASP A 109 23.16 -15.24 12.67
N LEU A 110 23.06 -16.40 12.01
CA LEU A 110 22.51 -16.49 10.65
C LEU A 110 21.03 -16.11 10.58
N ALA A 111 20.22 -16.51 11.55
CA ALA A 111 18.81 -16.14 11.62
C ALA A 111 18.63 -14.62 11.85
N GLU A 112 19.47 -14.03 12.70
CA GLU A 112 19.48 -12.59 12.96
C GLU A 112 19.95 -11.79 11.74
N GLN A 113 21.00 -12.26 11.05
CA GLN A 113 21.45 -11.68 9.78
C GLN A 113 20.37 -11.73 8.70
N LEU A 114 19.67 -12.87 8.56
CA LEU A 114 18.56 -13.01 7.61
C LEU A 114 17.38 -12.11 7.96
N ALA A 115 17.10 -11.91 9.26
CA ALA A 115 16.07 -10.98 9.72
C ALA A 115 16.45 -9.51 9.40
N ARG A 116 17.71 -9.13 9.61
CA ARG A 116 18.25 -7.80 9.26
C ARG A 116 18.20 -7.56 7.75
N GLU A 117 18.58 -8.53 6.94
CA GLU A 117 18.51 -8.44 5.48
C GLU A 117 17.06 -8.32 4.99
N ARG A 118 16.14 -9.12 5.54
CA ARG A 118 14.70 -9.01 5.23
C ARG A 118 14.12 -7.66 5.62
N LEU A 119 14.52 -7.10 6.75
CA LEU A 119 14.12 -5.77 7.18
C LEU A 119 14.61 -4.69 6.20
N GLN A 120 15.87 -4.79 5.75
CA GLN A 120 16.40 -3.87 4.74
C GLN A 120 15.63 -3.99 3.41
N GLN A 121 15.38 -5.21 2.94
CA GLN A 121 14.59 -5.44 1.72
C GLN A 121 13.16 -4.87 1.84
N GLN A 122 12.52 -5.02 3.00
CA GLN A 122 11.21 -4.43 3.25
C GLN A 122 11.28 -2.90 3.23
N ARG A 123 12.27 -2.29 3.89
CA ARG A 123 12.47 -0.83 3.86
C ARG A 123 12.68 -0.29 2.45
N TYR A 124 13.50 -0.95 1.64
CA TYR A 124 13.69 -0.56 0.24
C TYR A 124 12.38 -0.66 -0.56
N LYS A 125 11.60 -1.72 -0.36
CA LYS A 125 10.30 -1.88 -1.02
C LYS A 125 9.32 -0.79 -0.58
N THR A 126 9.23 -0.51 0.72
CA THR A 126 8.36 0.56 1.25
C THR A 126 8.74 1.92 0.69
N ALA A 127 10.04 2.26 0.69
CA ALA A 127 10.51 3.53 0.13
C ALA A 127 10.23 3.67 -1.38
N GLN A 128 10.36 2.56 -2.14
CA GLN A 128 10.02 2.56 -3.56
C GLN A 128 8.52 2.69 -3.79
N MET A 129 7.69 2.04 -2.99
CA MET A 129 6.24 2.19 -3.04
C MET A 129 5.83 3.64 -2.71
N GLU A 130 6.41 4.26 -1.69
CA GLU A 130 6.11 5.64 -1.33
C GLU A 130 6.48 6.64 -2.44
N ARG A 131 7.63 6.44 -3.10
CA ARG A 131 8.01 7.26 -4.27
C ARG A 131 7.05 7.07 -5.45
N GLN A 132 6.60 5.83 -5.67
CA GLN A 132 5.65 5.49 -6.72
C GLN A 132 4.27 6.12 -6.44
N GLU A 133 3.79 6.04 -5.19
CA GLU A 133 2.55 6.70 -4.76
C GLU A 133 2.63 8.22 -4.90
N LYS A 134 3.76 8.84 -4.54
CA LYS A 134 3.98 10.28 -4.74
C LYS A 134 4.08 10.66 -6.22
N ALA A 135 4.61 9.77 -7.08
CA ALA A 135 4.60 9.97 -8.54
C ALA A 135 3.18 9.85 -9.12
N GLU A 136 2.39 8.88 -8.65
CA GLU A 136 0.99 8.68 -9.06
C GLU A 136 0.07 9.80 -8.55
N ALA A 137 0.37 10.36 -7.38
CA ALA A 137 -0.27 11.56 -6.85
C ALA A 137 0.14 12.86 -7.60
N GLY A 138 1.09 12.77 -8.54
CA GLY A 138 1.55 13.91 -9.35
C GLY A 138 2.52 14.85 -8.63
N ILE A 139 3.08 14.44 -7.48
CA ILE A 139 4.03 15.25 -6.70
C ILE A 139 5.45 15.09 -7.27
N TYR A 140 5.82 13.90 -7.73
CA TYR A 140 7.09 13.66 -8.42
C TYR A 140 6.88 13.39 -9.91
N THR A 141 7.71 14.01 -10.74
CA THR A 141 7.81 13.71 -12.18
C THR A 141 9.26 13.46 -12.54
N ARG A 142 9.50 12.63 -13.56
CA ARG A 142 10.85 12.41 -14.06
C ARG A 142 11.36 13.71 -14.66
N THR A 143 12.50 14.19 -14.18
CA THR A 143 13.13 15.44 -14.65
C THR A 143 13.35 15.46 -16.17
N GLU A 144 13.64 14.30 -16.78
CA GLU A 144 13.80 14.18 -18.23
C GLU A 144 12.52 14.52 -19.00
N ASP A 145 11.36 14.10 -18.49
CA ASP A 145 10.08 14.31 -19.15
C ASP A 145 9.69 15.80 -19.08
N VAL A 146 9.85 16.42 -17.90
CA VAL A 146 9.66 17.87 -17.72
C VAL A 146 10.60 18.67 -18.61
N ARG A 147 11.88 18.31 -18.66
CA ARG A 147 12.88 18.99 -19.51
C ARG A 147 12.51 18.89 -20.99
N ARG A 148 12.01 17.74 -21.45
CA ARG A 148 11.52 17.56 -22.83
C ARG A 148 10.30 18.40 -23.12
N GLU A 149 9.32 18.40 -22.23
CA GLU A 149 8.07 19.14 -22.40
C GLU A 149 8.31 20.65 -22.41
N ILE A 150 9.07 21.18 -21.45
CA ILE A 150 9.46 22.59 -21.40
C ILE A 150 10.26 22.97 -22.65
N GLY A 151 11.21 22.12 -23.06
CA GLY A 151 12.00 22.37 -24.27
C GLY A 151 11.12 22.43 -25.53
N ARG A 152 10.13 21.55 -25.64
CA ARG A 152 9.16 21.53 -26.75
C ARG A 152 8.27 22.78 -26.74
N ALA A 153 7.64 23.09 -25.61
CA ALA A 153 6.76 24.25 -25.46
C ALA A 153 7.50 25.57 -25.74
N SER A 154 8.72 25.70 -25.22
CA SER A 154 9.56 26.88 -25.45
C SER A 154 9.94 27.02 -26.92
N SER A 155 10.31 25.91 -27.57
CA SER A 155 10.65 25.91 -29.00
C SER A 155 9.46 26.29 -29.89
N GLU A 156 8.26 25.82 -29.52
CA GLU A 156 7.02 26.15 -30.21
C GLU A 156 6.67 27.65 -30.05
N ALA A 157 6.81 28.21 -28.84
CA ALA A 157 6.62 29.64 -28.61
C ALA A 157 7.56 30.50 -29.44
N PHE A 158 8.86 30.17 -29.50
CA PHE A 158 9.81 30.89 -30.35
C PHE A 158 9.52 30.76 -31.84
N LYS A 159 9.03 29.60 -32.27
CA LYS A 159 8.63 29.37 -33.67
C LYS A 159 7.47 30.27 -34.07
N VAL A 160 6.43 30.36 -33.23
CA VAL A 160 5.28 31.24 -33.48
C VAL A 160 5.72 32.71 -33.59
N MET A 161 6.62 33.15 -32.70
CA MET A 161 7.15 34.51 -32.78
C MET A 161 7.97 34.75 -34.07
N GLU A 162 8.87 33.81 -34.43
CA GLU A 162 9.70 33.92 -35.64
C GLU A 162 8.84 33.92 -36.91
N GLN A 163 7.73 33.18 -36.92
CA GLN A 163 6.75 33.17 -38.00
C GLN A 163 6.00 34.50 -38.18
N GLY A 164 5.91 35.34 -37.15
CA GLY A 164 5.30 36.67 -37.22
C GLY A 164 6.22 37.78 -37.75
N LEU A 165 7.52 37.52 -37.91
CA LEU A 165 8.48 38.49 -38.44
C LEU A 165 8.16 39.00 -39.86
N PRO A 166 7.68 38.18 -40.80
CA PRO A 166 7.26 38.65 -42.12
C PRO A 166 6.11 39.65 -42.06
N ASP A 167 5.10 39.40 -41.22
CA ASP A 167 3.95 40.30 -41.06
C ASP A 167 4.37 41.63 -40.44
N LEU A 168 5.25 41.60 -39.44
CA LEU A 168 5.87 42.80 -38.89
C LEU A 168 6.67 43.56 -39.95
N ALA A 169 7.43 42.84 -40.79
CA ALA A 169 8.17 43.46 -41.88
C ALA A 169 7.25 44.14 -42.89
N THR A 170 6.09 43.54 -43.20
CA THR A 170 5.05 44.14 -44.06
C THR A 170 4.54 45.44 -43.46
N ALA A 171 4.10 45.41 -42.19
CA ALA A 171 3.54 46.58 -41.52
C ALA A 171 4.54 47.75 -41.46
N VAL A 172 5.82 47.47 -41.18
CA VAL A 172 6.88 48.48 -41.18
C VAL A 172 7.19 48.98 -42.61
N ALA A 173 7.20 48.08 -43.59
CA ALA A 173 7.43 48.46 -44.99
C ALA A 173 6.37 49.42 -45.51
N GLU A 174 5.10 49.16 -45.18
CA GLU A 174 3.97 50.02 -45.55
C GLU A 174 4.02 51.37 -44.82
N ALA A 175 4.31 51.37 -43.52
CA ALA A 175 4.34 52.60 -42.72
C ALA A 175 5.45 53.58 -43.13
N PHE A 176 6.60 53.05 -43.56
CA PHE A 176 7.79 53.86 -43.89
C PHE A 176 8.11 53.87 -45.40
N ASN A 177 7.29 53.23 -46.23
CA ASN A 177 7.45 53.12 -47.68
C ASN A 177 8.85 52.64 -48.11
N VAL A 178 9.36 51.62 -47.44
CA VAL A 178 10.69 51.02 -47.67
C VAL A 178 10.57 49.57 -48.13
N PRO A 179 11.58 48.99 -48.84
CA PRO A 179 11.49 47.62 -49.32
C PRO A 179 11.34 46.58 -48.21
N GLN A 180 10.21 45.86 -48.21
CA GLN A 180 9.89 44.80 -47.23
C GLN A 180 10.98 43.74 -47.12
N ARG A 181 11.57 43.31 -48.25
CA ARG A 181 12.60 42.28 -48.29
C ARG A 181 13.82 42.64 -47.43
N ASP A 182 14.20 43.91 -47.43
CA ASP A 182 15.38 44.37 -46.69
C ASP A 182 15.10 44.49 -45.20
N ILE A 183 13.90 44.94 -44.82
CA ILE A 183 13.44 44.91 -43.43
C ILE A 183 13.37 43.47 -42.92
N GLN A 184 12.76 42.56 -43.66
CA GLN A 184 12.64 41.16 -43.25
C GLN A 184 14.01 40.51 -43.05
N LYS A 185 14.95 40.74 -43.97
CA LYS A 185 16.34 40.28 -43.81
C LYS A 185 17.00 40.86 -42.57
N ALA A 186 16.83 42.16 -42.32
CA ALA A 186 17.39 42.84 -41.16
C ALA A 186 16.81 42.29 -39.85
N LEU A 187 15.48 42.13 -39.78
CA LEU A 187 14.77 41.57 -38.63
C LEU A 187 15.21 40.14 -38.34
N THR A 188 15.21 39.25 -39.35
CA THR A 188 15.64 37.85 -39.18
C THR A 188 17.10 37.76 -38.74
N ARG A 189 17.99 38.59 -39.30
CA ARG A 189 19.39 38.66 -38.87
C ARG A 189 19.50 39.10 -37.41
N LYS A 190 18.82 40.18 -37.02
CA LYS A 190 18.83 40.67 -35.64
C LYS A 190 18.22 39.69 -34.66
N TRP A 191 17.15 39.01 -35.05
CA TRP A 191 16.53 37.94 -34.26
C TRP A 191 17.52 36.80 -33.96
N ARG A 192 18.28 36.37 -34.96
CA ARG A 192 19.34 35.36 -34.78
C ARG A 192 20.45 35.85 -33.83
N GLU A 193 20.91 37.09 -33.98
CA GLU A 193 21.90 37.69 -33.08
C GLU A 193 21.41 37.73 -31.62
N ILE A 194 20.14 38.09 -31.40
CA ILE A 194 19.51 38.09 -30.08
C ILE A 194 19.48 36.68 -29.50
N ARG A 195 19.06 35.67 -30.28
CA ARG A 195 19.01 34.27 -29.81
C ARG A 195 20.38 33.74 -29.41
N VAL A 196 21.43 34.04 -30.17
CA VAL A 196 22.79 33.62 -29.81
C VAL A 196 23.22 34.23 -28.48
N LYS A 197 23.01 35.54 -28.28
CA LYS A 197 23.32 36.22 -27.02
C LYS A 197 22.54 35.65 -25.84
N ALA A 198 21.22 35.50 -25.98
CA ALA A 198 20.38 34.93 -24.94
C ALA A 198 20.79 33.49 -24.59
N SER A 199 21.15 32.68 -25.59
CA SER A 199 21.59 31.30 -25.36
C SER A 199 22.89 31.21 -24.56
N ALA A 200 23.78 32.21 -24.64
CA ALA A 200 24.98 32.25 -23.83
C ALA A 200 24.64 32.51 -22.35
N VAL A 201 23.75 33.48 -22.08
CA VAL A 201 23.26 33.79 -20.73
C VAL A 201 22.57 32.58 -20.10
N PHE A 202 21.66 31.92 -20.82
CA PHE A 202 20.99 30.73 -20.29
C PHE A 202 21.93 29.54 -20.03
N ARG A 203 23.06 29.45 -20.74
CA ARG A 203 24.09 28.44 -20.45
C ARG A 203 24.84 28.77 -19.17
N GLU A 204 25.18 30.04 -18.97
CA GLU A 204 25.81 30.52 -17.74
C GLU A 204 24.91 30.30 -16.52
N ASP A 205 23.63 30.67 -16.62
CA ASP A 205 22.64 30.45 -15.55
C ASP A 205 22.47 28.97 -15.22
N ARG A 206 22.45 28.10 -16.25
CA ARG A 206 22.41 26.64 -16.06
C ARG A 206 23.64 26.13 -15.31
N ASP A 207 24.82 26.62 -15.67
CA ASP A 207 26.08 26.15 -15.07
C ASP A 207 26.25 26.70 -13.64
N ALA A 208 25.63 27.84 -13.32
CA ALA A 208 25.61 28.42 -11.97
C ALA A 208 24.57 27.77 -11.03
N THR A 209 23.53 27.14 -11.57
CA THR A 209 22.46 26.53 -10.77
C THR A 209 22.81 25.07 -10.43
N PRO A 210 22.76 24.64 -9.16
CA PRO A 210 23.03 23.26 -8.78
C PRO A 210 22.02 22.29 -9.44
N GLU A 211 22.52 21.17 -9.97
CA GLU A 211 21.72 20.20 -10.74
C GLU A 211 20.67 19.47 -9.89
N MET A 212 20.95 19.28 -8.60
CA MET A 212 20.07 18.62 -7.65
C MET A 212 19.99 19.49 -6.39
N ILE A 213 18.77 19.62 -5.85
CA ILE A 213 18.53 20.23 -4.54
C ILE A 213 18.09 19.09 -3.62
N GLU A 214 18.63 19.07 -2.41
CA GLU A 214 18.18 18.12 -1.39
C GLU A 214 16.71 18.43 -1.03
N GLU A 215 15.88 17.40 -0.97
CA GLU A 215 14.52 17.55 -0.46
C GLU A 215 14.64 17.96 1.01
N GLU A 216 14.13 19.15 1.37
CA GLU A 216 13.98 19.52 2.78
C GLU A 216 13.12 18.42 3.41
N ALA A 217 13.76 17.57 4.22
CA ALA A 217 13.08 16.51 4.94
C ALA A 217 11.97 17.20 5.73
N GLY A 218 10.72 16.94 5.33
CA GLY A 218 9.55 17.64 5.82
C GLY A 218 9.63 17.81 7.33
N ALA A 219 9.58 19.06 7.77
CA ALA A 219 9.41 19.39 9.17
C ALA A 219 8.03 18.87 9.61
N GLU A 220 8.01 17.69 10.21
CA GLU A 220 6.96 17.22 11.12
C GLU A 220 7.61 16.66 12.40
#